data_AF-A0A9P8APX2-F1
#
_entry.id   AF-A0A9P8APX2-F1
#
_cell.length_a   1.000
_cell.length_b   1.000
_cell.length_c   1.000
_cell.angle_alpha   90.00
_cell.angle_beta   90.00
_cell.angle_gamma   90.00
#
_symmetry.space_group_name_H-M   'P 1'
#
loop_
_entity.id
_entity.type
_entity.pdbx_description
1 polymer ?
#
loop_
_entity_poly.entity_id
_entity_poly.type
_entity_poly.pdbx_seq_one_letter_code
_entity_poly.pdbx_strand_id
1 'polypeptide(L)' 'DYTVNILWLNSNYSTDSDPCQPGISHGPCTTTSSIPTTVKAESSISIVYSNIKFRPIGLTFM' A
#
# COMPACT_ATOMS: atom_id res chain seq x y z
N ASP A 1 -3.84 7.45 -4.38
CA ASP A 1 -5.30 7.43 -4.29
C ASP A 1 -5.75 8.80 -3.82
N TYR A 2 -6.62 9.47 -4.57
CA TYR A 2 -7.10 10.82 -4.26
C TYR A 2 -8.23 10.84 -3.22
N THR A 3 -8.86 9.70 -2.95
CA THR A 3 -10.01 9.61 -2.05
C THR A 3 -9.57 9.40 -0.60
N VAL A 4 -8.56 8.55 -0.40
CA VAL A 4 -8.14 8.14 0.94
C VAL A 4 -6.64 7.94 1.09
N ASN A 5 -5.82 8.55 0.21
CA ASN A 5 -4.37 8.61 0.36
C ASN A 5 -3.68 7.23 0.54
N ILE A 6 -4.20 6.14 -0.04
CA ILE A 6 -3.61 4.78 0.05
C ILE A 6 -3.51 4.25 1.50
N LEU A 7 -4.19 4.90 2.46
CA LEU A 7 -4.08 4.55 3.88
C LEU A 7 -4.56 3.13 4.19
N TRP A 8 -5.55 2.65 3.44
CA TRP A 8 -6.07 1.28 3.52
C TRP A 8 -5.04 0.20 3.15
N LEU A 9 -3.96 0.55 2.48
CA LEU A 9 -2.95 -0.41 2.02
C LEU A 9 -1.75 -0.50 2.97
N ASN A 10 -1.30 0.63 3.52
CA ASN A 10 0.00 0.68 4.21
C ASN A 10 0.02 1.57 5.47
N SER A 11 -1.12 2.06 5.94
CA SER A 11 -1.21 2.94 7.11
C SER A 11 -2.38 2.54 8.01
N ASN A 12 -2.74 3.41 8.95
CA ASN A 12 -3.95 3.27 9.75
C ASN A 12 -5.14 3.80 8.96
N TYR A 13 -6.14 2.96 8.74
CA TYR A 13 -7.33 3.30 7.96
C TYR A 13 -8.57 3.23 8.84
N SER A 14 -9.39 4.29 8.79
CA SER A 14 -10.12 4.87 9.93
C SER A 14 -9.20 5.73 10.81
N THR A 15 -8.95 6.97 10.35
CA THR A 15 -8.07 7.93 11.01
C THR A 15 -8.57 8.39 12.39
N ASP A 16 -9.84 8.16 12.68
CA ASP A 16 -10.50 8.56 13.93
C ASP A 16 -10.58 7.41 14.96
N SER A 17 -10.12 6.20 14.61
CA SER A 17 -10.14 5.03 15.48
C SER A 17 -8.78 4.78 16.14
N ASP A 18 -8.79 4.06 17.26
CA ASP A 18 -7.55 3.70 17.96
C ASP A 18 -6.73 2.73 17.10
N PRO A 19 -5.47 3.06 16.75
CA PRO A 19 -4.61 2.19 15.94
C PRO A 19 -4.32 0.83 16.60
N CYS A 20 -4.54 0.67 17.91
CA CYS A 20 -4.41 -0.61 18.60
C CYS A 20 -5.61 -1.53 18.33
N GLN A 21 -6.71 -1.03 17.75
CA GLN A 21 -7.86 -1.86 17.43
C GLN A 21 -7.53 -2.82 16.28
N PRO A 22 -7.88 -4.12 16.42
CA PRO A 22 -7.68 -5.09 15.36
C PRO A 22 -8.33 -4.63 14.04
N GLY A 23 -7.55 -4.63 12.96
CA GLY A 23 -8.02 -4.27 11.63
C GLY A 23 -7.89 -2.79 11.24
N ILE A 24 -7.40 -1.92 12.14
CA ILE A 24 -7.14 -0.49 11.81
C ILE A 24 -5.76 -0.29 11.20
N SER A 25 -4.74 -0.96 11.73
CA SER A 25 -3.37 -0.82 11.24
C SER A 25 -3.09 -1.80 10.10
N HIS A 26 -2.90 -1.27 8.88
CA HIS A 26 -2.57 -2.03 7.67
C HIS A 26 -1.08 -1.93 7.28
N GLY A 27 -0.33 -1.05 7.92
CA GLY A 27 1.10 -0.93 7.70
C GLY A 27 1.75 0.19 8.50
N PRO A 28 3.08 0.35 8.37
CA PRO A 28 3.88 1.24 9.21
C PRO A 28 3.90 2.70 8.75
N CYS A 29 3.33 3.04 7.57
CA CYS A 29 3.37 4.40 7.04
C CYS A 29 2.47 5.34 7.83
N THR A 30 2.86 6.62 7.93
CA THR A 30 2.05 7.65 8.61
C THR A 30 0.82 8.03 7.78
N THR A 31 -0.23 8.53 8.46
CA THR A 31 -1.51 8.92 7.83
C THR A 31 -1.40 10.14 6.88
N THR A 32 -0.25 10.83 6.90
CA THR A 32 0.02 12.03 6.09
C THR A 32 1.03 11.78 4.96
N SER A 33 1.71 10.63 4.92
CA SER A 33 2.81 10.36 3.99
C SER A 33 2.36 10.14 2.54
N SER A 34 1.11 9.73 2.31
CA SER A 34 0.63 9.27 0.99
C SER A 34 -0.34 10.25 0.31
N ILE A 35 -0.28 11.53 0.69
CA ILE A 35 -1.06 12.60 0.07
C ILE A 35 -0.58 12.78 -1.39
N PRO A 36 -1.47 12.77 -2.40
CA PRO A 36 -1.08 12.80 -3.80
C PRO A 36 -0.20 13.97 -4.20
N THR A 37 -0.37 15.14 -3.58
CA THR A 37 0.45 16.33 -3.83
C THR A 37 1.88 16.16 -3.31
N THR A 38 2.05 15.60 -2.11
CA THR A 38 3.36 15.32 -1.51
C THR A 38 4.10 14.24 -2.30
N VAL A 39 3.44 13.11 -2.59
CA VAL A 39 4.06 11.97 -3.30
C VAL A 39 4.51 12.33 -4.72
N LYS A 40 3.74 13.17 -5.43
CA LYS A 40 4.10 13.60 -6.78
C LYS A 40 5.27 14.58 -6.83
N ALA A 41 5.47 15.36 -5.77
CA ALA A 41 6.55 16.33 -5.69
C ALA A 41 7.89 15.67 -5.32
N GLU A 42 7.85 14.60 -4.52
CA GLU A 42 9.06 14.02 -3.91
C GLU A 42 9.61 12.79 -4.64
N SER A 43 8.92 12.22 -5.63
CA SER A 43 9.28 10.87 -6.08
C SER A 43 9.13 10.62 -7.60
N SER A 44 10.25 10.26 -8.24
CA SER A 44 10.28 9.59 -9.56
C SER A 44 10.11 8.08 -9.36
N ILE A 45 8.87 7.62 -9.18
CA ILE A 45 8.56 6.21 -8.89
C ILE A 45 8.35 5.43 -10.20
N SER A 46 9.01 4.28 -10.33
CA SER A 46 8.72 3.29 -11.38
C SER A 46 8.65 1.89 -10.77
N ILE A 47 7.81 1.02 -11.36
CA ILE A 47 7.64 -0.37 -10.93
C ILE A 47 7.94 -1.25 -12.14
N VAL A 48 8.77 -2.28 -11.93
CA VAL A 48 9.09 -3.29 -12.95
C VAL A 48 8.44 -4.61 -12.56
N TYR A 49 7.52 -5.09 -13.40
CA TYR A 49 6.95 -6.44 -13.29
C TYR A 49 7.68 -7.37 -14.27
N SER A 50 8.17 -8.51 -13.79
CA SER A 50 8.88 -9.48 -14.62
C SER A 50 8.60 -10.91 -14.15
N ASN A 51 8.99 -11.90 -14.97
CA ASN A 51 8.88 -13.33 -14.64
C ASN A 51 7.44 -13.83 -14.34
N ILE A 52 6.44 -13.34 -15.09
CA ILE A 52 5.05 -13.80 -14.97
C ILE A 52 4.93 -15.20 -15.61
N LYS A 53 4.39 -16.18 -14.86
CA LYS A 53 4.25 -17.58 -15.27
C LYS A 53 2.81 -18.08 -15.07
N PHE A 54 2.29 -18.83 -16.04
CA PHE A 54 0.98 -19.50 -15.95
C PHE A 54 1.16 -21.02 -16.06
N ARG A 55 0.87 -21.75 -14.99
CA ARG A 55 1.02 -23.21 -14.87
C ARG A 55 0.00 -23.79 -13.86
N PRO A 56 -0.21 -25.11 -13.84
CA PRO A 56 -0.98 -25.77 -12.77
C PRO A 56 -0.48 -25.42 -11.36
N ILE A 57 -1.35 -25.60 -10.37
CA ILE A 57 -1.06 -25.34 -8.95
C ILE A 57 0.23 -26.05 -8.53
N GLY A 58 1.14 -25.30 -7.90
CA GLY A 58 2.43 -25.82 -7.42
C GLY A 58 3.57 -25.86 -8.44
N LEU A 59 3.36 -25.41 -9.68
CA LEU A 59 4.39 -25.44 -10.75
C LEU A 59 4.94 -24.06 -11.17
N THR A 60 4.65 -23.01 -10.40
CA THR A 60 5.15 -21.65 -10.64
C THR A 60 6.44 -21.33 -9.88
N PHE A 61 6.82 -22.19 -8.92
CA PHE A 61 8.06 -22.16 -8.15
C PHE A 61 8.75 -23.53 -8.22
N MET A 62 10.05 -23.57 -7.95
CA MET A 62 10.82 -24.82 -7.79
C MET A 62 11.23 -24.98 -6.33
#